data_AF-A0A6J6M7E4-F1
#
_entry.id   AF-A0A6J6M7E4-F1
#
_cell.length_a   1.000
_cell.length_b   1.000
_cell.length_c   1.000
_cell.angle_alpha   90.00
_cell.angle_beta   90.00
_cell.angle_gamma   90.00
#
_symmetry.space_group_name_H-M   'P 1'
#
loop_
_entity.id
_entity.type
_entity.pdbx_description
1 polymer ?
#
loop_
_entity_poly.entity_id
_entity_poly.type
_entity_poly.pdbx_seq_one_letter_code
_entity_poly.pdbx_strand_id
1 'polypeptide(L)' 'MYLDPDRPGVEDLLDEIIAGLRSSCTYAGATNLNEFHERAIVGIQSSAGYAEGRPLHTSWGK' A
#
# COMPACT_ATOMS: atom_id res chain seq x y z
N MET A 1 -13.00 8.66 8.88
CA MET A 1 -11.56 8.76 8.58
C MET A 1 -10.83 8.67 9.91
N TYR A 2 -9.96 7.67 10.07
CA TYR A 2 -9.26 7.44 11.34
C TYR A 2 -7.93 8.17 11.25
N LEU A 3 -7.74 9.21 12.06
CA LEU A 3 -6.45 9.89 12.19
C LEU A 3 -5.68 9.20 13.31
N ASP A 4 -4.39 8.99 13.08
CA ASP A 4 -3.49 8.50 14.12
C ASP A 4 -3.45 9.53 15.25
N PRO A 5 -3.78 9.17 16.51
CA PRO A 5 -3.67 10.08 17.64
C PRO A 5 -2.25 10.66 17.81
N ASP A 6 -1.23 9.91 17.43
CA ASP A 6 0.18 10.31 17.53
C ASP A 6 0.65 11.11 16.29
N ARG A 7 -0.13 11.07 15.19
CA ARG A 7 0.10 11.84 13.95
C ARG A 7 -1.23 12.40 13.42
N PRO A 8 -1.82 13.40 14.10
CA PRO A 8 -3.19 13.84 13.83
C PRO A 8 -3.33 14.70 12.56
N GLY A 9 -2.23 14.97 11.85
CA GLY A 9 -2.23 15.73 10.61
C GLY A 9 -2.90 14.94 9.48
N VAL A 10 -3.81 15.59 8.75
CA VAL A 10 -4.41 14.99 7.55
C VAL A 10 -3.35 14.85 6.45
N GLU A 11 -2.39 15.78 6.42
CA GLU A 11 -1.27 15.81 5.50
C GLU A 11 -0.37 14.57 5.65
N ASP A 12 -0.06 14.15 6.87
CA ASP A 12 0.72 12.93 7.13
C ASP A 12 0.03 11.69 6.53
N LEU A 13 -1.30 11.59 6.72
CA LEU A 13 -2.09 10.49 6.17
C LEU A 13 -2.14 10.53 4.63
N LEU A 14 -2.28 11.71 4.04
CA LEU A 14 -2.25 11.87 2.59
C LEU A 14 -0.88 11.49 2.01
N ASP A 15 0.20 11.89 2.66
CA ASP A 15 1.56 11.55 2.24
C ASP A 15 1.82 10.04 2.27
N GLU A 16 1.35 9.33 3.31
CA GLU A 16 1.46 7.88 3.40
C GLU A 16 0.71 7.18 2.25
N ILE A 17 -0.54 7.58 2.00
CA ILE A 17 -1.36 7.04 0.91
C ILE A 17 -0.67 7.29 -0.45
N ILE A 18 -0.17 8.50 -0.68
CA ILE A 18 0.48 8.88 -1.95
C ILE A 18 1.84 8.16 -2.11
N ALA A 19 2.58 7.93 -1.03
CA ALA A 19 3.81 7.14 -1.05
C ALA A 19 3.54 5.68 -1.47
N GLY A 20 2.50 5.05 -0.92
CA GLY A 20 2.05 3.72 -1.31
C GLY A 20 1.61 3.65 -2.78
N LEU A 21 0.86 4.66 -3.25
CA LEU A 21 0.44 4.76 -4.65
C LEU A 21 1.64 4.87 -5.60
N ARG A 22 2.62 5.73 -5.32
CA ARG A 22 3.82 5.88 -6.17
C ARG A 22 4.66 4.60 -6.24
N SER A 23 4.78 3.89 -5.12
CA SER A 23 5.48 2.61 -5.07
C SER A 23 4.74 1.57 -5.93
N SER A 24 3.41 1.55 -5.87
CA SER A 24 2.57 0.67 -6.70
C SER A 24 2.70 0.97 -8.19
N CYS A 25 2.74 2.24 -8.59
CA CYS A 25 3.02 2.63 -9.97
C CYS A 25 4.37 2.08 -10.46
N THR A 26 5.40 2.11 -9.60
CA THR A 26 6.72 1.55 -9.95
C THR A 26 6.64 0.05 -10.21
N TYR A 27 5.93 -0.71 -9.36
CA TYR A 27 5.75 -2.16 -9.56
C TYR A 27 4.97 -2.50 -10.83
N ALA A 28 4.00 -1.68 -11.21
CA ALA A 28 3.24 -1.83 -12.45
C ALA A 28 3.96 -1.27 -13.69
N GLY A 29 5.14 -0.66 -13.52
CA GLY A 29 5.87 0.00 -14.61
C GLY A 29 5.14 1.21 -15.18
N ALA A 30 4.40 1.96 -14.36
CA ALA A 30 3.62 3.13 -14.74
C ALA A 30 4.27 4.44 -14.26
N THR A 31 4.21 5.47 -15.09
CA THR A 31 4.72 6.83 -14.78
C THR A 31 3.61 7.83 -14.46
N ASN A 32 2.36 7.45 -14.72
CA ASN A 32 1.17 8.26 -14.45
C ASN A 32 -0.05 7.36 -14.14
N LEU A 33 -1.16 7.98 -13.72
CA LEU A 33 -2.36 7.25 -13.29
C LEU A 33 -3.09 6.51 -14.42
N ASN A 34 -3.06 7.04 -15.65
CA ASN A 34 -3.68 6.36 -16.79
C ASN A 34 -2.93 5.07 -17.11
N GLU A 35 -1.61 5.13 -17.18
CA GLU A 35 -0.77 3.93 -17.34
C GLU A 35 -0.96 2.94 -16.20
N PHE A 36 -1.09 3.42 -14.95
CA PHE A 36 -1.33 2.53 -13.81
C PHE A 36 -2.68 1.82 -13.94
N HIS A 37 -3.74 2.53 -14.33
CA HIS A 37 -5.05 1.95 -14.57
C HIS A 37 -5.04 0.88 -15.66
N GLU A 38 -4.29 1.10 -16.75
CA GLU A 38 -4.17 0.16 -17.86
C GLU A 38 -3.30 -1.06 -17.54
N ARG A 39 -2.22 -0.87 -16.78
CA ARG A 39 -1.17 -1.89 -16.56
C ARG A 39 -1.35 -2.68 -15.26
N ALA A 40 -2.07 -2.16 -14.27
CA ALA A 40 -2.25 -2.85 -13.00
C ALA A 40 -3.04 -4.16 -13.19
N ILE A 41 -2.50 -5.25 -12.64
CA ILE A 41 -3.14 -6.56 -12.64
C ILE A 41 -3.61 -6.87 -11.22
N VAL A 42 -4.90 -7.10 -11.06
CA VAL A 42 -5.50 -7.50 -9.79
C VAL A 42 -5.78 -9.00 -9.82
N GLY A 43 -5.11 -9.74 -8.94
CA GLY A 43 -5.29 -11.19 -8.78
C GLY A 43 -6.25 -11.54 -7.63
N ILE A 44 -6.83 -12.74 -7.69
CA ILE A 44 -7.56 -13.33 -6.56
C ILE A 44 -6.55 -14.05 -5.67
N GLN A 45 -6.62 -13.81 -4.37
CA GLN A 45 -5.78 -14.46 -3.37
C GLN A 45 -6.62 -15.33 -2.45
N SER A 46 -6.07 -16.47 -2.03
CA SER A 46 -6.67 -17.26 -0.95
C SER A 46 -6.42 -16.58 0.39
N SER A 47 -7.15 -17.00 1.44
CA SER A 47 -6.89 -16.51 2.80
C SER A 47 -5.45 -16.75 3.25
N ALA A 48 -4.84 -17.85 2.81
CA ALA A 48 -3.45 -18.17 3.12
C ALA A 48 -2.47 -17.20 2.41
N GLY A 49 -2.71 -16.88 1.13
CA GLY A 49 -1.89 -15.90 0.40
C GLY A 49 -1.98 -14.49 0.99
N TYR A 50 -3.17 -14.07 1.44
CA TYR A 50 -3.31 -12.82 2.19
C TYR A 50 -2.56 -12.85 3.53
N ALA A 51 -2.61 -13.98 4.25
CA ALA A 51 -1.91 -14.14 5.52
C ALA A 51 -0.38 -14.12 5.39
N GLU A 52 0.15 -14.56 4.25
CA GLU A 52 1.59 -14.49 3.95
C GLU A 52 2.05 -13.05 3.65
N GLY A 53 1.27 -12.30 2.87
CA GLY A 53 1.65 -10.94 2.44
C GLY A 53 1.35 -9.83 3.42
N ARG A 54 0.50 -10.07 4.44
CA ARG A 54 0.18 -9.04 5.45
C ARG A 54 1.40 -8.75 6.33
N PRO A 55 1.61 -7.48 6.74
CA PRO A 55 2.55 -7.17 7.79
C PRO A 55 2.21 -7.96 9.06
N LEU A 56 3.22 -8.61 9.65
CA LEU A 56 3.10 -9.25 10.97
C LEU A 56 3.45 -8.23 12.04
N HIS A 57 2.70 -8.23 13.16
CA HIS A 57 2.96 -7.35 14.30
C HIS A 57 4.35 -7.57 14.94
N THR A 58 4.97 -8.72 14.67
CA THR A 58 6.30 -9.07 15.13
C THR A 58 7.07 -9.68 13.96
N SER A 59 8.13 -9.00 13.52
CA SER A 59 9.13 -9.54 12.60
C SER A 59 10.33 -10.00 13.40
N TRP A 60 10.86 -11.19 13.12
CA TRP A 60 12.09 -11.81 13.66
C TRP A 60 12.49 -11.30 15.05
N GLY A 61 12.01 -12.00 16.09
CA GLY A 61 12.25 -11.63 17.48
C GLY A 61 13.73 -11.35 17.77
N LYS A 62 13.96 -10.24 18.48
CA LYS A 62 14.83 -10.33 19.65
C LYS A 62 13.95 -10.57 20.86
#